data_AF-A0A928R8Z7-F1
#
_entry.id   AF-A0A928R8Z7-F1
#
_cell.length_a   1.000
_cell.length_b   1.000
_cell.length_c   1.000
_cell.angle_alpha   90.00
_cell.angle_beta   90.00
_cell.angle_gamma   90.00
#
_symmetry.space_group_name_H-M   'P 1'
#
loop_
_entity.id
_entity.type
_entity.pdbx_description
1 polymer ?
#
loop_
_entity_poly.entity_id
_entity_poly.type
_entity_poly.pdbx_seq_one_letter_code
_entity_poly.pdbx_strand_id
1 'polypeptide(L)'
;MSEKKIVGGVYSDVSDQVTQICATCKWAKPFRTVEYVICSKKGLVKTGFLCKKYEYNRLLKRPPKKRTVNEGRFTADDFSID
;
A
#
# COMPACT_ATOMS: atom_id res chain seq x y z
N MET A 1 -19.07 -14.89 -23.86
CA MET A 1 -18.47 -13.58 -23.53
C MET A 1 -17.03 -13.84 -23.10
N SER A 2 -16.07 -13.25 -23.83
CA SER A 2 -14.65 -13.60 -23.74
C SER A 2 -14.02 -13.12 -22.44
N GLU A 3 -13.39 -14.03 -21.69
CA GLU A 3 -12.63 -13.71 -20.48
C GLU A 3 -11.38 -12.90 -20.84
N LYS A 4 -11.28 -11.68 -20.31
CA LYS A 4 -10.07 -10.86 -20.46
C LYS A 4 -8.98 -11.43 -19.55
N LYS A 5 -7.99 -12.13 -20.12
CA LYS A 5 -6.75 -12.49 -19.43
C LYS A 5 -5.98 -11.21 -19.09
N ILE A 6 -6.09 -10.73 -17.86
CA ILE A 6 -5.20 -9.71 -17.32
C ILE A 6 -3.92 -10.42 -16.92
N VAL A 7 -2.89 -10.34 -17.78
CA VAL A 7 -1.53 -10.77 -17.44
C VAL A 7 -0.98 -9.73 -16.47
N GLY A 8 -1.25 -9.93 -15.17
CA GLY A 8 -0.74 -9.06 -14.11
C GLY A 8 0.78 -9.20 -14.03
N GLY A 9 1.51 -8.14 -14.40
CA GLY A 9 2.93 -8.05 -14.08
C GLY A 9 3.16 -8.08 -12.57
N VAL A 10 4.41 -8.29 -12.14
CA VAL A 10 4.88 -8.52 -10.76
C VAL A 10 4.35 -7.51 -9.70
N TYR A 11 3.74 -6.41 -10.12
CA TYR A 11 3.17 -5.34 -9.28
C TYR A 11 1.66 -5.42 -9.03
N SER A 12 0.94 -6.48 -9.46
CA SER A 12 -0.53 -6.57 -9.33
C SER A 12 -1.06 -6.87 -7.92
N ASP A 13 -0.19 -7.28 -6.98
CA ASP A 13 -0.59 -7.81 -5.67
C ASP A 13 -0.63 -6.77 -4.53
N VAL A 14 -0.77 -5.49 -4.87
CA VAL A 14 -0.60 -4.38 -3.94
C VAL A 14 -1.95 -3.79 -3.51
N SER A 15 -2.17 -3.58 -2.21
CA SER A 15 -3.41 -2.94 -1.74
C SER A 15 -3.39 -1.43 -1.95
N ASP A 16 -4.55 -0.86 -2.34
CA ASP A 16 -4.71 0.59 -2.51
C ASP A 16 -4.96 1.33 -1.18
N GLN A 17 -5.09 0.60 -0.08
CA GLN A 17 -5.36 1.16 1.24
C GLN A 17 -4.07 1.67 1.89
N VAL A 18 -3.60 2.81 1.43
CA VAL A 18 -2.53 3.56 2.10
C VAL A 18 -3.16 4.67 2.95
N THR A 19 -2.80 4.72 4.23
CA THR A 19 -3.18 5.82 5.12
C THR A 19 -2.60 7.14 4.58
N GLN A 20 -3.48 8.11 4.31
CA GLN A 20 -3.09 9.42 3.77
C GLN A 20 -2.57 10.31 4.91
N ILE A 21 -1.26 10.29 5.12
CA ILE A 21 -0.58 11.08 6.16
C ILE A 21 0.72 11.68 5.61
N CYS A 22 1.26 12.69 6.28
CA CYS A 22 2.50 13.33 5.87
C CYS A 22 3.67 12.34 5.82
N ALA A 23 3.71 11.32 6.68
CA ALA A 23 4.71 10.26 6.62
C ALA A 23 4.71 9.47 5.30
N THR A 24 3.57 9.39 4.59
CA THR A 24 3.43 8.67 3.31
C THR A 24 3.43 9.59 2.09
N CYS A 25 3.62 10.90 2.29
CA CYS A 25 3.54 11.92 1.26
C CYS A 25 4.89 12.08 0.51
N LYS A 26 4.85 12.29 -0.81
CA LYS A 26 6.06 12.53 -1.64
C LYS A 26 6.80 13.83 -1.30
N TRP A 27 6.12 14.77 -0.67
CA TRP A 27 6.67 16.08 -0.30
C TRP A 27 7.32 16.11 1.09
N ALA A 28 7.16 15.03 1.86
CA ALA A 28 7.70 14.94 3.22
C ALA A 28 9.04 14.21 3.22
N LYS A 29 9.99 14.74 3.99
CA LYS A 29 11.28 14.11 4.28
C LYS A 29 11.37 13.81 5.78
N PRO A 30 11.96 12.67 6.18
CA PRO A 30 12.15 12.35 7.58
C PRO A 30 13.01 13.42 8.26
N PHE A 31 12.62 13.80 9.48
CA PHE A 31 13.45 14.62 10.35
C PHE A 31 14.21 13.71 11.34
N ARG A 32 15.15 14.26 12.12
CA ARG A 32 15.91 13.50 13.11
C ARG A 32 15.03 12.80 14.15
N THR A 33 13.81 13.30 14.36
CA THR A 33 12.83 12.77 15.33
C THR A 33 11.70 12.03 14.62
N VAL A 34 11.24 10.92 15.20
CA VAL A 34 10.18 10.05 14.65
C VAL A 34 8.81 10.74 14.56
N GLU A 35 8.58 11.77 15.36
CA GLU A 35 7.28 12.46 15.43
C GLU A 35 7.05 13.50 14.32
N TYR A 36 8.13 13.98 13.70
CA TYR A 36 8.09 15.12 12.80
C TYR A 36 8.70 14.80 11.43
N VAL A 37 8.17 15.46 10.40
CA VAL A 37 8.70 15.43 9.04
C VAL A 37 8.81 16.83 8.48
N ILE A 38 9.77 17.05 7.59
CA ILE A 38 9.92 18.31 6.87
C ILE A 38 9.16 18.20 5.55
N CYS A 39 8.07 18.94 5.43
CA CYS A 39 7.29 19.06 4.20
C CYS A 39 7.77 20.27 3.38
N SER A 40 8.13 20.07 2.11
CA SER A 40 8.55 21.15 1.21
C SER A 40 7.48 22.22 0.94
N LYS A 41 6.22 22.00 1.34
CA LYS A 41 5.10 22.94 1.14
C LYS A 41 4.60 23.61 2.43
N LYS A 42 4.86 23.02 3.59
CA LYS A 42 4.29 23.44 4.88
C LYS A 42 5.33 23.60 5.99
N GLY A 43 6.59 23.23 5.76
CA GLY A 43 7.63 23.26 6.78
C GLY A 43 7.59 22.02 7.68
N LEU A 44 7.92 22.20 8.97
CA LEU A 44 7.92 21.12 9.95
C LEU A 44 6.50 20.75 10.36
N VAL A 45 6.11 19.49 10.17
CA VAL A 45 4.76 18.98 10.48
C VAL A 45 4.84 17.64 11.22
N LYS A 46 3.80 17.28 11.97
CA LYS A 46 3.70 15.96 12.59
C LYS A 46 3.54 14.87 11.52
N THR A 47 4.09 13.68 11.76
CA THR A 47 3.99 12.52 10.84
C THR A 47 2.56 12.17 10.46
N GLY A 48 1.63 12.20 11.42
CA GLY A 48 0.22 11.88 11.23
C GLY A 48 -0.64 13.01 10.63
N PHE A 49 -0.06 14.15 10.27
CA PHE A 49 -0.82 15.27 9.70
C PHE A 49 -1.25 14.97 8.25
N LEU A 50 -2.43 15.46 7.83
CA LEU A 50 -2.92 15.39 6.46
C LEU A 50 -3.23 16.81 5.94
N CYS A 51 -2.78 17.11 4.73
CA CYS A 51 -3.05 18.40 4.08
C CYS A 51 -3.70 18.21 2.70
N LYS A 52 -4.37 19.25 2.20
CA LYS A 52 -5.04 19.25 0.89
C LYS A 52 -4.09 19.04 -0.31
N LYS A 53 -2.78 19.26 -0.13
CA LYS A 53 -1.75 19.07 -1.18
C LYS A 53 -1.06 17.70 -1.08
N TYR A 54 -1.70 16.75 -0.40
CA TYR A 54 -1.15 15.40 -0.22
C TYR A 54 -1.02 14.69 -1.57
N GLU A 55 0.10 14.02 -1.75
CA GLU A 55 0.31 13.12 -2.87
C GLU A 55 1.19 11.96 -2.41
N TYR A 56 0.73 10.73 -2.65
CA TYR A 56 1.40 9.53 -2.16
C TYR A 56 2.79 9.36 -2.78
N ASN A 57 3.79 9.04 -1.94
CA ASN A 57 5.12 8.66 -2.42
C ASN A 57 5.10 7.23 -2.98
N ARG A 58 5.08 7.10 -4.30
CA ARG A 58 5.03 5.80 -5.01
C ARG A 58 6.29 4.93 -4.81
N LEU A 59 7.38 5.50 -4.31
CA LEU A 59 8.60 4.77 -3.98
C LEU A 59 8.52 4.09 -2.61
N LEU A 60 7.53 4.44 -1.78
CA LEU A 60 7.28 3.73 -0.53
C LEU A 60 6.70 2.35 -0.83
N LYS A 61 7.17 1.37 -0.06
CA LYS A 61 6.60 0.02 -0.09
C LYS A 61 5.14 0.11 0.35
N ARG A 62 4.23 -0.14 -0.59
CA ARG A 62 2.80 -0.25 -0.27
C ARG A 62 2.55 -1.52 0.55
N PRO A 63 1.56 -1.51 1.46
CA PRO A 63 1.20 -2.70 2.21
C PRO A 63 0.69 -3.80 1.26
N PRO A 64 1.12 -5.07 1.46
CA PRO A 64 0.69 -6.18 0.64
C PRO A 64 -0.84 -6.34 0.74
N LYS A 65 -1.49 -6.72 -0.36
CA LYS A 65 -2.91 -7.05 -0.33
C LYS A 65 -3.12 -8.32 0.47
N LYS A 66 -4.01 -8.25 1.47
CA LYS A 66 -4.51 -9.48 2.13
C LYS A 66 -5.19 -10.32 1.06
N ARG A 67 -4.67 -11.52 0.81
CA ARG A 67 -5.30 -12.48 -0.10
C ARG A 67 -6.55 -13.01 0.59
N THR A 68 -7.70 -12.86 -0.06
CA THR A 68 -8.92 -13.57 0.32
C THR A 68 -8.78 -14.99 -0.20
N VAL A 69 -8.60 -15.95 0.71
CA VAL A 69 -8.62 -17.36 0.35
C VAL A 69 -10.08 -17.74 0.09
N ASN A 70 -10.38 -18.26 -1.09
CA ASN A 70 -11.70 -18.83 -1.37
C ASN A 70 -11.78 -20.22 -0.74
N GLU A 71 -12.22 -20.28 0.51
CA GLU A 71 -12.26 -21.51 1.31
C GLU A 71 -13.12 -22.61 0.68
N GLY A 72 -14.17 -22.25 -0.07
CA GLY A 72 -15.06 -23.21 -0.75
C GLY A 72 -14.47 -23.90 -1.99
N ARG A 73 -13.24 -23.58 -2.40
CA ARG A 73 -12.60 -24.19 -3.59
C ARG A 73 -11.75 -25.41 -3.26
N PHE A 74 -11.33 -25.57 -2.01
CA PHE A 74 -10.41 -26.63 -1.62
C PHE A 74 -11.21 -27.79 -1.01
N THR A 75 -11.08 -28.98 -1.57
CA THR A 75 -11.62 -30.22 -0.97
C THR A 75 -10.52 -30.95 -0.20
N ALA A 76 -10.91 -31.89 0.68
CA ALA A 76 -9.94 -32.69 1.42
C ALA A 76 -9.00 -33.49 0.49
N ASP A 77 -9.51 -33.87 -0.69
CA ASP A 77 -8.77 -34.61 -1.72
C ASP A 77 -7.61 -33.80 -2.32
N ASP A 78 -7.68 -32.47 -2.30
CA ASP A 78 -6.58 -31.60 -2.77
C ASP A 78 -5.33 -31.67 -1.87
N PHE A 79 -5.46 -32.28 -0.68
CA PHE A 79 -4.39 -32.39 0.32
C PHE A 79 -3.94 -33.83 0.59
N SER A 80 -4.51 -34.83 -0.08
CA SER A 80 -4.01 -36.20 -0.04
C SER A 80 -2.76 -36.36 -0.91
N ILE A 81 -1.71 -36.93 -0.32
CA ILE A 81 -0.49 -37.36 -1.01
C ILE A 81 -0.51 -38.89 -1.01
N ASP A 82 -0.73 -39.48 -2.19
CA ASP A 82 -0.43 -40.89 -2.46
C ASP A 82 1.06 -41.08 -2.81
#